data_AF-A0A9D4SMU8-F1
#
_entry.id   AF-A0A9D4SMU8-F1
#
_cell.length_a   1.000
_cell.length_b   1.000
_cell.length_c   1.000
_cell.angle_alpha   90.00
_cell.angle_beta   90.00
_cell.angle_gamma   90.00
#
_symmetry.space_group_name_H-M   'P 1'
#
loop_
_entity.id
_entity.type
_entity.pdbx_description
1 polymer ?
#
loop_
_entity_poly.entity_id
_entity_poly.type
_entity_poly.pdbx_seq_one_letter_code
_entity_poly.pdbx_strand_id
1 'polypeptide(L)'
;MHGYYLGYLRTSGGQLKMFEVIVGLVQLFYLMAVNYDRNHDWYVLRMDLLIMLMGTFTAVFAASFVLLTVILGSTEVPFSLLYRLLYLALCVVMIPATAVFLKETRIHSSTRELIVSATVSVCFCVGLLGNFVLAYKPTIFETKVTQRAPRENKPEGGGH
;
A
#
# COMPACT_ATOMS: atom_id res chain seq x y z
N MET A 1 -15.16 -13.90 -19.31
CA MET A 1 -14.02 -12.95 -19.17
C MET A 1 -14.00 -12.16 -17.85
N HIS A 2 -15.09 -12.09 -17.05
CA HIS A 2 -15.10 -11.34 -15.77
C HIS A 2 -14.30 -11.97 -14.61
N GLY A 3 -14.01 -13.27 -14.65
CA GLY A 3 -13.33 -13.98 -13.54
C GLY A 3 -11.83 -13.74 -13.40
N TYR A 4 -11.14 -13.28 -14.46
CA TYR A 4 -9.70 -13.07 -14.43
C TYR A 4 -9.29 -11.80 -13.67
N TYR A 5 -10.12 -10.75 -13.69
CA TYR A 5 -9.80 -9.44 -13.10
C TYR A 5 -9.95 -9.42 -11.57
N LEU A 6 -10.95 -10.13 -11.02
CA LEU A 6 -11.06 -10.39 -9.58
C LEU A 6 -9.90 -11.24 -9.04
N GLY A 7 -9.18 -11.96 -9.92
CA GLY A 7 -7.98 -12.71 -9.56
C GLY A 7 -6.87 -11.82 -9.00
N TYR A 8 -6.70 -10.60 -9.54
CA TYR A 8 -5.66 -9.68 -9.07
C TYR A 8 -5.86 -9.26 -7.61
N LEU A 9 -7.10 -9.04 -7.18
CA LEU A 9 -7.40 -8.69 -5.77
C LEU A 9 -6.98 -9.79 -4.79
N ARG A 10 -6.91 -11.04 -5.26
CA ARG A 10 -6.44 -12.19 -4.47
C ARG A 10 -4.92 -12.38 -4.50
N THR A 11 -4.21 -11.69 -5.39
CA THR A 11 -2.75 -11.71 -5.42
C THR A 11 -2.16 -10.90 -4.27
N SER A 12 -0.92 -11.20 -3.91
CA SER A 12 -0.15 -10.42 -2.93
C SER A 12 -0.08 -8.92 -3.28
N GLY A 13 0.04 -8.58 -4.57
CA GLY A 13 0.03 -7.19 -5.04
C GLY A 13 -1.31 -6.47 -4.80
N GLY A 14 -2.43 -7.14 -5.10
CA GLY A 14 -3.77 -6.60 -4.83
C GLY A 14 -4.04 -6.38 -3.34
N GLN A 15 -3.66 -7.36 -2.51
CA GLN A 15 -3.78 -7.26 -1.05
C GLN A 15 -2.94 -6.13 -0.47
N LEU A 16 -1.72 -5.91 -0.97
CA LEU A 16 -0.87 -4.80 -0.56
C LEU A 16 -1.46 -3.44 -0.92
N LYS A 17 -2.14 -3.30 -2.07
CA LYS A 17 -2.85 -2.04 -2.40
C LYS A 17 -4.02 -1.79 -1.46
N MET A 18 -4.79 -2.83 -1.11
CA MET A 18 -5.89 -2.69 -0.16
C MET A 18 -5.38 -2.32 1.24
N PHE A 19 -4.31 -2.98 1.70
CA PHE A 19 -3.63 -2.63 2.95
C PHE A 19 -3.15 -1.18 2.95
N GLU A 20 -2.51 -0.73 1.86
CA GLU A 20 -1.99 0.63 1.70
C GLU A 20 -3.09 1.68 1.79
N VAL A 21 -4.25 1.44 1.17
CA VAL A 21 -5.39 2.36 1.24
C VAL A 21 -5.91 2.45 2.68
N ILE A 22 -6.07 1.32 3.38
CA ILE A 22 -6.60 1.31 4.74
C ILE A 22 -5.63 2.00 5.70
N VAL A 23 -4.37 1.57 5.72
CA VAL A 23 -3.36 2.13 6.63
C VAL A 23 -3.03 3.56 6.26
N GLY A 24 -2.96 3.89 4.97
CA GLY A 24 -2.73 5.24 4.48
C GLY A 24 -3.85 6.20 4.86
N LEU A 25 -5.12 5.78 4.81
CA LEU A 25 -6.23 6.62 5.29
C LEU A 25 -6.15 6.86 6.81
N VAL A 26 -5.84 5.82 7.59
CA VAL A 26 -5.65 5.96 9.04
C VAL A 26 -4.49 6.92 9.35
N GLN A 27 -3.35 6.78 8.66
CA GLN A 27 -2.20 7.66 8.78
C GLN A 27 -2.54 9.10 8.38
N LEU A 28 -3.28 9.29 7.28
CA LEU A 28 -3.68 10.61 6.79
C LEU A 28 -4.56 11.34 7.81
N PHE A 29 -5.61 10.68 8.32
CA PHE A 29 -6.47 11.25 9.36
C PHE A 29 -5.71 11.51 10.66
N TYR A 30 -4.82 10.61 11.05
CA TYR A 30 -3.98 10.79 12.24
C TYR A 30 -3.06 12.00 12.10
N LEU A 31 -2.34 12.14 10.99
CA LEU A 31 -1.48 13.28 10.73
C LEU A 31 -2.27 14.60 10.70
N MET A 32 -3.46 14.62 10.08
CA MET A 32 -4.34 15.78 10.12
C MET A 32 -4.76 16.13 11.56
N ALA A 33 -5.15 15.13 12.36
CA ALA A 33 -5.56 15.35 13.74
C ALA A 33 -4.42 15.88 14.63
N VAL A 34 -3.19 15.39 14.43
CA VAL A 34 -2.00 15.86 15.15
C VAL A 34 -1.55 17.26 14.68
N ASN A 35 -1.84 17.61 13.42
CA ASN A 35 -1.48 18.91 12.85
C ASN A 35 -2.48 20.03 13.18
N TYR A 36 -3.65 19.69 13.69
CA TYR A 36 -4.71 20.64 14.03
C TYR A 36 -4.46 21.26 15.41
N ASP A 37 -4.19 22.57 15.47
CA ASP A 37 -4.10 23.29 16.73
C ASP A 37 -5.51 23.68 17.21
N ARG A 38 -5.99 22.98 18.25
CA ARG A 38 -7.29 23.26 18.86
C ARG A 38 -7.41 24.62 19.53
N ASN A 39 -6.29 25.25 19.89
CA ASN A 39 -6.33 26.53 20.60
C ASN A 39 -6.58 27.70 19.65
N HIS A 40 -6.14 27.57 18.40
CA HIS A 40 -6.24 28.62 17.38
C HIS A 40 -7.12 28.21 16.18
N ASP A 41 -7.63 26.98 16.14
CA ASP A 41 -8.39 26.37 15.04
C ASP A 41 -7.67 26.34 13.68
N TRP A 42 -6.33 26.46 13.68
CA TRP A 42 -5.51 26.51 12.46
C TRP A 42 -4.54 25.33 12.40
N TYR A 43 -4.07 24.99 11.19
CA TYR A 43 -3.05 23.97 11.00
C TYR A 43 -1.65 24.58 11.17
N VAL A 44 -0.89 24.11 12.16
CA VAL A 44 0.50 24.55 12.38
C VAL A 44 1.41 23.78 11.42
N LEU A 45 1.84 24.45 10.36
CA LEU A 45 2.47 23.81 9.21
C LEU A 45 3.94 23.40 9.49
N ARG A 46 4.11 22.25 10.15
CA ARG A 46 5.41 21.58 10.30
C ARG A 46 5.81 20.91 8.99
N MET A 47 7.01 21.19 8.49
CA MET A 47 7.48 20.73 7.18
C MET A 47 7.58 19.21 7.08
N ASP A 48 7.99 18.54 8.15
CA ASP A 48 8.05 17.08 8.26
C ASP A 48 6.65 16.44 8.18
N LEU A 49 5.66 16.97 8.91
CA LEU A 49 4.26 16.52 8.81
C LEU A 49 3.67 16.79 7.42
N LEU A 50 3.97 17.93 6.81
CA LEU A 50 3.48 18.26 5.47
C LEU A 50 3.99 17.24 4.43
N ILE A 51 5.30 16.93 4.47
CA ILE A 51 5.91 15.94 3.58
C ILE A 51 5.25 14.57 3.80
N MET A 52 5.07 14.15 5.06
CA MET A 52 4.42 12.88 5.37
C MET A 52 2.97 12.85 4.88
N LEU A 53 2.22 13.95 5.03
CA LEU A 53 0.82 14.03 4.64
C LEU A 53 0.67 14.00 3.11
N MET A 54 1.52 14.73 2.37
CA MET A 54 1.55 14.70 0.91
C MET A 54 1.96 13.32 0.36
N GLY A 55 2.98 12.70 0.96
CA GLY A 55 3.42 11.36 0.57
C GLY A 55 2.37 10.28 0.87
N THR A 56 1.72 10.37 2.04
CA THR A 56 0.61 9.48 2.42
C THR A 56 -0.57 9.63 1.47
N PHE A 57 -0.98 10.87 1.16
CA PHE A 57 -2.04 11.15 0.20
C PHE A 57 -1.72 10.57 -1.18
N THR A 58 -0.49 10.76 -1.65
CA THR A 58 -0.04 10.25 -2.95
C THR A 58 -0.09 8.73 -3.02
N ALA A 59 0.34 8.04 -1.95
CA ALA A 59 0.28 6.59 -1.87
C ALA A 59 -1.18 6.06 -1.88
N VAL A 60 -2.06 6.69 -1.10
CA VAL A 60 -3.48 6.32 -1.04
C VAL A 60 -4.15 6.56 -2.39
N PHE A 61 -3.90 7.71 -3.02
CA PHE A 61 -4.45 8.04 -4.33
C PHE A 61 -3.96 7.05 -5.40
N ALA A 62 -2.66 6.79 -5.46
CA ALA A 62 -2.06 5.85 -6.39
C ALA A 62 -2.60 4.42 -6.19
N ALA A 63 -2.70 3.94 -4.94
CA ALA A 63 -3.22 2.62 -4.65
C ALA A 63 -4.71 2.49 -5.01
N SER A 64 -5.51 3.53 -4.70
CA SER A 64 -6.94 3.58 -5.04
C SER A 64 -7.15 3.60 -6.56
N PHE A 65 -6.35 4.38 -7.29
CA PHE A 65 -6.40 4.43 -8.74
C PHE A 65 -6.07 3.07 -9.36
N VAL A 66 -5.02 2.39 -8.88
CA VAL A 66 -4.67 1.04 -9.34
C VAL A 66 -5.83 0.07 -9.10
N LEU A 67 -6.41 0.05 -7.89
CA LEU A 67 -7.56 -0.81 -7.59
C LEU A 67 -8.75 -0.51 -8.51
N LEU A 68 -9.06 0.76 -8.75
CA LEU A 68 -10.13 1.16 -9.66
C LEU A 68 -9.88 0.68 -11.09
N THR A 69 -8.65 0.85 -11.61
CA THR A 69 -8.29 0.40 -12.97
C THR A 69 -8.42 -1.11 -13.12
N VAL A 70 -8.08 -1.87 -12.08
CA VAL A 70 -8.27 -3.33 -12.05
C VAL A 70 -9.75 -3.71 -12.05
N ILE A 71 -10.59 -3.00 -11.28
CA ILE A 71 -12.05 -3.21 -11.29
C ILE A 71 -12.65 -2.91 -12.67
N LEU A 72 -12.14 -1.89 -13.35
CA LEU A 72 -12.52 -1.54 -14.73
C LEU A 72 -11.96 -2.51 -15.80
N GLY A 73 -11.19 -3.52 -15.39
CA GLY A 73 -10.68 -4.56 -16.28
C GLY A 73 -9.32 -4.26 -16.92
N SER A 74 -8.55 -3.31 -16.41
CA SER A 74 -7.18 -3.06 -16.86
C SER A 74 -6.14 -3.60 -15.88
N THR A 75 -5.21 -4.40 -16.39
CA THR A 75 -4.06 -4.91 -15.61
C THR A 75 -2.74 -4.26 -16.00
N GLU A 76 -2.72 -3.35 -16.97
CA GLU A 76 -1.47 -2.70 -17.43
C GLU A 76 -0.91 -1.73 -16.37
N VAL A 77 -1.80 -1.08 -15.64
CA VAL A 77 -1.49 -0.06 -14.62
C VAL A 77 -0.76 -0.66 -13.40
N PRO A 78 -1.24 -1.73 -12.73
CA PRO A 78 -0.51 -2.33 -11.60
C PRO A 78 0.89 -2.84 -11.98
N PHE A 79 1.08 -3.16 -13.26
CA PHE A 79 2.33 -3.62 -13.82
C PHE A 79 3.18 -2.49 -14.45
N SER A 80 2.84 -1.22 -14.27
CA SER A 80 3.67 -0.16 -14.83
C SER A 80 4.93 0.13 -13.99
N LEU A 81 6.07 0.32 -14.67
CA LEU A 81 7.35 0.67 -14.06
C LEU A 81 7.28 2.02 -13.33
N LEU A 82 6.43 2.94 -13.80
CA LEU A 82 6.22 4.25 -13.19
C LEU A 82 5.69 4.14 -11.76
N TYR A 83 4.80 3.17 -11.48
CA TYR A 83 4.33 2.93 -10.12
C TYR A 83 5.47 2.44 -9.21
N ARG A 84 6.38 1.62 -9.73
CA ARG A 84 7.53 1.17 -8.94
C ARG A 84 8.46 2.33 -8.58
N LEU A 85 8.73 3.21 -9.53
CA LEU A 85 9.52 4.41 -9.28
C LEU A 85 8.82 5.34 -8.28
N LEU A 86 7.49 5.45 -8.35
CA LEU A 86 6.71 6.20 -7.36
C LEU A 86 6.87 5.61 -5.96
N TYR A 87 6.68 4.31 -5.76
CA TYR A 87 6.83 3.69 -4.43
C TYR A 87 8.28 3.72 -3.93
N LEU A 88 9.27 3.64 -4.83
CA LEU A 88 10.68 3.84 -4.48
C LEU A 88 10.93 5.27 -3.99
N ALA A 89 10.47 6.27 -4.75
CA ALA A 89 10.60 7.68 -4.38
C ALA A 89 9.90 7.98 -3.04
N LEU A 90 8.69 7.42 -2.85
CA LEU A 90 7.98 7.51 -1.58
C LEU A 90 8.76 6.84 -0.45
N CYS A 91 9.40 5.68 -0.63
CA CYS A 91 10.23 5.09 0.41
C CYS A 91 11.41 5.99 0.79
N VAL A 92 12.10 6.56 -0.22
CA VAL A 92 13.27 7.44 0.00
C VAL A 92 12.89 8.70 0.78
N VAL A 93 11.68 9.23 0.58
CA VAL A 93 11.21 10.45 1.25
C VAL A 93 10.52 10.13 2.60
N MET A 94 9.67 9.12 2.64
CA MET A 94 8.82 8.83 3.80
C MET A 94 9.58 8.19 4.95
N ILE A 95 10.61 7.37 4.69
CA ILE A 95 11.39 6.73 5.76
C ILE A 95 12.15 7.79 6.59
N PRO A 96 12.92 8.73 5.99
CA PRO A 96 13.54 9.81 6.74
C PRO A 96 12.53 10.75 7.41
N ALA A 97 11.45 11.12 6.70
CA ALA A 97 10.42 11.99 7.25
C ALA A 97 9.76 11.37 8.50
N THR A 98 9.48 10.06 8.47
CA THR A 98 8.96 9.32 9.62
C THR A 98 9.94 9.29 10.78
N ALA A 99 11.24 9.11 10.52
CA ALA A 99 12.26 9.13 11.57
C ALA A 99 12.35 10.50 12.27
N VAL A 100 12.30 11.59 11.51
CA VAL A 100 12.28 12.96 12.04
C VAL A 100 11.01 13.20 12.86
N PHE A 101 9.85 12.83 12.32
CA PHE A 101 8.56 12.97 12.99
C PHE A 101 8.51 12.21 14.33
N LEU A 102 9.00 10.97 14.38
CA LEU A 102 9.02 10.18 15.62
C LEU A 102 10.00 10.74 16.66
N LYS A 103 11.14 11.28 16.21
CA LYS A 103 12.08 11.96 17.09
C LYS A 103 11.43 13.18 17.74
N GLU A 104 10.70 13.98 16.96
CA GLU A 104 10.00 15.17 17.45
C GLU A 104 8.83 14.82 18.38
N THR A 105 8.02 13.84 17.98
CA THR A 105 6.88 13.35 18.77
C THR A 105 7.33 12.82 20.14
N ARG A 106 8.50 12.18 20.22
CA ARG A 106 9.08 11.72 21.49
C ARG A 106 9.33 12.85 22.49
N ILE A 107 9.65 14.05 22.02
CA ILE A 107 9.98 15.19 22.88
C ILE A 107 8.71 15.84 23.44
N HIS A 108 7.64 15.87 22.65
CA HIS A 108 6.46 16.69 22.93
C HIS A 108 5.21 15.92 23.35
N SER A 109 5.19 14.59 23.20
CA SER A 109 3.97 13.79 23.36
C SER A 109 4.07 12.72 24.43
N SER A 110 2.91 12.25 24.89
CA SER A 110 2.82 11.16 25.86
C SER A 110 3.30 9.83 25.27
N THR A 111 3.70 8.88 26.12
CA THR A 111 4.16 7.55 25.68
C THR A 111 3.12 6.82 24.84
N ARG A 112 1.83 7.00 25.13
CA ARG A 112 0.73 6.39 24.37
C ARG A 112 0.65 6.96 22.95
N GLU A 113 0.74 8.27 22.80
CA GLU A 113 0.73 8.94 21.50
C GLU A 113 1.96 8.59 20.67
N LEU A 114 3.12 8.44 21.33
CA LEU A 114 4.34 7.96 20.67
C LEU A 114 4.17 6.54 20.11
N ILE A 115 3.58 5.62 20.88
CA ILE A 115 3.34 4.24 20.41
C ILE A 115 2.38 4.23 19.22
N VAL A 116 1.30 5.02 19.28
CA VAL A 116 0.33 5.09 18.18
C VAL A 116 0.96 5.69 16.93
N SER A 117 1.62 6.85 17.04
CA SER A 117 2.31 7.50 15.90
C SER A 117 3.38 6.61 15.28
N ALA A 118 4.19 5.93 16.10
CA ALA A 118 5.20 4.97 15.65
C ALA A 118 4.55 3.81 14.91
N THR A 119 3.50 3.21 15.47
CA THR A 119 2.85 2.04 14.87
C THR A 119 2.24 2.39 13.53
N VAL A 120 1.45 3.47 13.43
CA VAL A 120 0.77 3.82 12.17
C VAL A 120 1.79 4.23 11.10
N SER A 121 2.80 5.04 11.47
CA SER A 121 3.80 5.51 10.50
C SER A 121 4.74 4.39 10.02
N VAL A 122 5.13 3.47 10.91
CA VAL A 122 5.94 2.30 10.54
C VAL A 122 5.13 1.32 9.70
N CYS A 123 3.88 1.02 10.07
CA CYS A 123 2.99 0.19 9.25
C CYS A 123 2.82 0.75 7.84
N PHE A 124 2.69 2.07 7.72
CA PHE A 124 2.62 2.75 6.43
C PHE A 124 3.92 2.57 5.62
N CYS A 125 5.08 2.79 6.24
CA CYS A 125 6.38 2.57 5.58
C CYS A 125 6.60 1.11 5.14
N VAL A 126 6.14 0.14 5.94
CA VAL A 126 6.16 -1.29 5.58
C VAL A 126 5.27 -1.57 4.38
N GLY A 127 4.10 -0.93 4.30
CA GLY A 127 3.22 -0.99 3.14
C GLY A 127 3.89 -0.46 1.87
N LEU A 128 4.51 0.72 1.95
CA LEU A 128 5.28 1.30 0.84
C LEU A 128 6.42 0.38 0.37
N LEU A 129 7.19 -0.15 1.31
CA LEU A 129 8.30 -1.06 1.01
C LEU A 129 7.80 -2.38 0.42
N GLY A 130 6.73 -2.94 0.97
CA GLY A 130 6.06 -4.14 0.46
C GLY A 130 5.56 -3.91 -0.97
N ASN A 131 4.96 -2.76 -1.25
CA ASN A 131 4.54 -2.38 -2.59
C ASN A 131 5.73 -2.19 -3.56
N PHE A 132 6.88 -1.72 -3.09
CA PHE A 132 8.08 -1.65 -3.93
C PHE A 132 8.70 -3.03 -4.22
N VAL A 133 8.73 -3.93 -3.23
CA VAL A 133 9.41 -5.24 -3.31
C VAL A 133 8.53 -6.33 -3.93
N LEU A 134 7.25 -6.40 -3.55
CA LEU A 134 6.37 -7.54 -3.83
C LEU A 134 5.38 -7.31 -4.96
N ALA A 135 5.12 -6.07 -5.39
CA ALA A 135 4.11 -5.76 -6.41
C ALA A 135 4.36 -6.40 -7.79
N TYR A 136 5.50 -7.07 -7.97
CA TYR A 136 5.90 -7.61 -9.26
C TYR A 136 6.48 -9.02 -9.19
N LYS A 137 6.04 -9.88 -8.27
CA LYS A 137 6.18 -11.32 -8.58
C LYS A 137 5.36 -11.58 -9.84
N PRO A 138 5.98 -11.85 -11.00
CA PRO A 138 5.22 -11.99 -12.23
C PRO A 138 4.29 -13.19 -12.02
N THR A 139 3.03 -13.00 -12.38
CA THR A 139 1.95 -14.01 -12.29
C THR A 139 2.34 -15.34 -12.93
N ILE A 140 3.39 -15.39 -13.76
CA ILE A 140 4.04 -16.61 -14.28
C ILE A 140 4.44 -17.59 -13.15
N PHE A 141 4.78 -17.09 -11.95
CA PHE A 141 5.09 -17.94 -10.80
C PHE A 141 3.85 -18.31 -9.96
N GLU A 142 2.84 -17.44 -9.87
CA GLU A 142 1.59 -17.76 -9.15
C GLU A 142 0.66 -18.68 -9.94
N THR A 143 0.56 -18.52 -11.27
CA THR A 143 -0.20 -19.44 -12.13
C THR A 143 0.40 -20.84 -12.14
N LYS A 144 1.72 -21.00 -12.00
CA LYS A 144 2.36 -22.32 -11.84
C LYS A 144 1.98 -23.02 -10.52
N VAL A 145 1.62 -22.25 -9.48
CA VAL A 145 1.16 -22.83 -8.20
C VAL A 145 -0.33 -23.13 -8.25
N THR A 146 -1.14 -22.30 -8.92
CA THR A 146 -2.59 -22.53 -9.04
C THR A 146 -2.98 -23.53 -10.15
N GLN A 147 -2.15 -23.71 -11.19
CA GLN A 147 -2.34 -24.77 -12.21
C GLN A 147 -1.81 -26.15 -11.78
N ARG A 148 -1.18 -26.30 -10.61
CA ARG A 148 -0.81 -27.60 -10.04
C ARG A 148 -2.00 -28.37 -9.44
N ALA A 149 -3.14 -28.28 -10.09
CA ALA A 149 -4.21 -29.27 -9.95
C ALA A 149 -4.70 -29.75 -11.32
N PRO A 150 -3.93 -30.60 -12.03
CA PRO A 150 -4.50 -31.51 -13.00
C PRO A 150 -4.68 -32.87 -12.33
N ARG A 151 -5.93 -33.24 -12.03
CA ARG A 151 -6.36 -34.64 -12.09
C ARG A 151 -7.62 -34.71 -12.93
N GLU A 152 -7.40 -34.56 -14.23
CA GLU A 152 -8.24 -35.17 -15.24
C GLU A 152 -8.14 -36.70 -15.05
N ASN A 153 -9.12 -37.30 -14.38
CA ASN A 153 -9.32 -38.74 -14.46
C ASN A 153 -10.21 -39.01 -15.67
N LYS A 154 -9.59 -39.20 -16.83
CA LYS A 154 -10.19 -39.83 -18.00
C LYS A 154 -9.42 -41.12 -18.25
N PRO A 155 -10.00 -42.32 -18.05
CA PRO A 155 -9.47 -43.52 -18.68
C PRO A 155 -10.04 -43.58 -20.09
N GLU A 156 -9.15 -43.41 -21.07
CA GLU A 156 -9.37 -43.94 -22.41
C GLU A 156 -9.36 -45.47 -22.38
N GLY A 157 -10.27 -46.07 -23.14
CA GLY A 157 -10.33 -47.51 -23.37
C GLY A 157 -11.30 -47.80 -24.50
N GLY A 158 -10.84 -47.62 -25.74
CA GLY A 158 -11.55 -48.07 -26.93
C GLY A 158 -11.14 -49.49 -27.33
N GLY A 159 -12.07 -50.20 -27.97
CA GLY A 159 -11.78 -51.32 -28.88
C GLY A 159 -11.95 -52.73 -28.32
N HIS A 160 -13.16 -53.29 -28.43
CA HIS A 160 -13.50 -54.30 -29.44
C HIS A 160 -15.01 -54.55 -29.45
#